data_AF-A0A8S3GJK8-F1
#
_entry.id   AF-A0A8S3GJK8-F1
#
_cell.length_a   1.000
_cell.length_b   1.000
_cell.length_c   1.000
_cell.angle_alpha   90.00
_cell.angle_beta   90.00
_cell.angle_gamma   90.00
#
_symmetry.space_group_name_H-M   'P 1'
#
loop_
_entity.id
_entity.type
_entity.pdbx_description
1 polymer ?
#
loop_
_entity_poly.entity_id
_entity_poly.type
_entity_poly.pdbx_seq_one_letter_code
_entity_poly.pdbx_strand_id
1 'polypeptide(L)'
;SVLCIPIASSVKRSSHEWTCIIVGFTTGYVRMYTEDGILLFSQIFHDESVVQLKCHTQFPSPIRSLTEQPDELYIRYISSILVVIDGLSLYQLLKVCRDHVLKSSMKRNRSVSVLF
;
A
#
# COMPACT_ATOMS: atom_id res chain seq x y z
N SER A 1 1.43 -10.38 9.98
CA SER A 1 2.56 -10.06 9.04
C SER A 1 2.62 -8.56 8.81
N VAL A 2 3.79 -7.97 8.54
CA VAL A 2 3.94 -6.55 8.20
C VAL A 2 4.88 -6.39 7.00
N LEU A 3 4.56 -5.48 6.07
CA LEU A 3 5.36 -5.15 4.91
C LEU A 3 5.36 -3.63 4.69
N CYS A 4 6.53 -3.03 4.51
CA CYS A 4 6.68 -1.62 4.19
C CYS A 4 7.09 -1.46 2.72
N ILE A 5 6.32 -0.69 1.94
CA ILE A 5 6.57 -0.47 0.51
C ILE A 5 6.84 1.02 0.28
N PRO A 6 8.02 1.39 -0.26
CA PRO A 6 8.27 2.76 -0.66
C PRO A 6 7.41 3.14 -1.87
N ILE A 7 6.70 4.24 -1.78
CA ILE A 7 5.87 4.77 -2.86
C ILE A 7 6.62 5.90 -3.54
N ALA A 8 6.93 5.73 -4.83
CA ALA A 8 7.67 6.70 -5.61
C ALA A 8 6.80 7.91 -6.02
N SER A 9 7.46 9.05 -6.21
CA SER A 9 6.82 10.23 -6.79
C SER A 9 6.55 10.03 -8.28
N SER A 10 5.40 10.50 -8.76
CA SER A 10 5.08 10.49 -10.19
C SER A 10 6.01 11.40 -11.02
N VAL A 11 6.68 12.38 -10.38
CA VAL A 11 7.58 13.34 -11.05
C VAL A 11 8.97 12.73 -11.29
N LYS A 12 9.43 11.85 -10.41
CA LYS A 12 10.70 11.14 -10.52
C LYS A 12 10.53 9.74 -9.92
N ARG A 13 10.44 8.72 -10.78
CA ARG A 13 10.29 7.31 -10.38
C ARG A 13 11.40 6.81 -9.43
N SER A 14 12.55 7.49 -9.39
CA SER A 14 13.68 7.18 -8.51
C SER A 14 13.64 7.89 -7.15
N SER A 15 12.67 8.78 -6.90
CA SER A 15 12.55 9.49 -5.62
C SER A 15 11.42 8.89 -4.79
N HIS A 16 11.76 8.31 -3.66
CA HIS A 16 10.81 7.89 -2.63
C HIS A 16 10.02 9.11 -2.14
N GLU A 17 8.68 9.04 -2.14
CA GLU A 17 7.79 10.12 -1.70
C GLU A 17 7.25 9.87 -0.30
N TRP A 18 6.88 8.63 0.02
CA TRP A 18 6.41 8.19 1.34
C TRP A 18 6.43 6.66 1.44
N THR A 19 6.27 6.12 2.64
CA THR A 19 6.19 4.66 2.86
C THR A 19 4.76 4.21 3.18
N CYS A 20 4.26 3.23 2.41
CA CYS A 20 3.02 2.52 2.75
C CYS A 20 3.32 1.36 3.69
N ILE A 21 2.61 1.27 4.81
CA ILE A 21 2.73 0.19 5.79
C ILE A 21 1.53 -0.73 5.63
N ILE A 22 1.77 -1.98 5.21
CA ILE A 22 0.75 -3.02 5.04
C ILE A 22 0.83 -3.99 6.21
N VAL A 23 -0.30 -4.21 6.87
CA VAL A 23 -0.42 -5.10 8.02
C VAL A 23 -1.47 -6.17 7.75
N GLY A 24 -1.06 -7.42 7.86
CA GLY A 24 -1.94 -8.59 7.81
C GLY A 24 -2.21 -9.11 9.23
N PHE A 25 -3.49 -9.25 9.58
CA PHE A 25 -3.97 -9.63 10.89
C PHE A 25 -4.35 -11.11 10.96
N THR A 26 -4.43 -11.65 12.17
CA THR A 26 -4.91 -13.02 12.42
C THR A 26 -6.39 -13.22 12.12
N THR A 27 -7.15 -12.13 12.02
CA THR A 27 -8.57 -12.10 11.68
C THR A 27 -8.83 -12.02 10.16
N GLY A 28 -7.80 -12.13 9.32
CA GLY A 28 -7.92 -11.99 7.86
C GLY A 28 -7.96 -10.56 7.32
N TYR A 29 -7.98 -9.55 8.19
CA TYR A 29 -7.84 -8.17 7.73
C TYR A 29 -6.46 -7.94 7.12
N VAL A 30 -6.45 -7.22 6.02
CA VAL A 30 -5.28 -6.53 5.47
C VAL A 30 -5.57 -5.05 5.52
N ARG A 31 -4.73 -4.31 6.25
CA ARG A 31 -4.84 -2.85 6.37
C ARG A 31 -3.59 -2.17 5.87
N MET A 32 -3.77 -1.00 5.30
CA MET A 32 -2.70 -0.19 4.73
C MET A 32 -2.73 1.18 5.38
N TYR A 33 -1.57 1.65 5.80
CA TYR A 33 -1.38 2.89 6.54
C TYR A 33 -0.33 3.76 5.87
N THR A 34 -0.38 5.07 6.12
CA THR A 34 0.77 5.95 5.92
C THR A 34 1.85 5.67 6.98
N GLU A 35 3.05 6.19 6.76
CA GLU A 35 4.14 6.15 7.75
C GLU A 35 3.81 6.86 9.07
N ASP A 36 2.89 7.83 9.04
CA ASP A 36 2.34 8.50 10.24
C ASP A 36 1.20 7.70 10.93
N GLY A 37 0.91 6.49 10.47
CA GLY A 37 -0.12 5.62 11.07
C GLY A 37 -1.56 5.94 10.66
N ILE A 38 -1.76 6.78 9.63
CA ILE A 38 -3.10 7.10 9.12
C ILE A 38 -3.62 5.93 8.27
N LEU A 39 -4.81 5.41 8.59
CA LEU A 39 -5.45 4.32 7.83
C LEU A 39 -5.87 4.81 6.43
N LEU A 40 -5.43 4.09 5.39
CA LEU A 40 -5.77 4.35 3.99
C LEU A 40 -6.78 3.34 3.42
N PHE A 41 -6.61 2.06 3.77
CA PHE A 41 -7.41 0.96 3.23
C PHE A 41 -7.51 -0.18 4.26
N SER A 42 -8.65 -0.85 4.31
CA SER A 42 -8.91 -2.00 5.20
C SER A 42 -9.87 -2.96 4.52
N GLN A 43 -9.44 -4.19 4.28
CA GLN A 43 -10.23 -5.20 3.57
C GLN A 43 -9.94 -6.60 4.12
N ILE A 44 -10.95 -7.47 4.06
CA ILE A 44 -10.79 -8.92 4.20
C ILE A 44 -10.87 -9.52 2.79
N PHE A 45 -9.82 -10.22 2.37
CA PHE A 45 -9.83 -10.99 1.10
C PHE A 45 -10.06 -12.47 1.35
N HIS A 46 -9.68 -12.96 2.53
CA HIS A 46 -9.98 -14.29 3.03
C HIS A 46 -10.10 -14.23 4.56
N ASP A 47 -10.97 -15.03 5.15
CA ASP A 47 -11.32 -15.04 6.59
C ASP A 47 -10.33 -15.85 7.47
N GLU A 48 -9.11 -16.04 6.99
CA GLU A 48 -8.06 -16.77 7.71
C GLU A 48 -6.92 -15.84 8.17
N SER A 49 -6.05 -16.32 9.07
CA SER A 49 -4.88 -15.56 9.50
C SER A 49 -3.91 -15.27 8.35
N VAL A 50 -3.56 -13.99 8.17
CA VAL A 50 -2.52 -13.57 7.22
C VAL A 50 -1.14 -13.88 7.79
N VAL A 51 -0.47 -14.86 7.20
CA VAL A 51 0.84 -15.35 7.66
C VAL A 51 2.01 -14.73 6.91
N GLN A 52 1.82 -14.23 5.70
CA GLN A 52 2.90 -13.59 4.94
C GLN A 52 2.38 -12.52 3.99
N LEU A 53 3.15 -11.44 3.90
CA LEU A 53 3.01 -10.40 2.90
C LEU A 53 4.33 -10.30 2.13
N LYS A 54 4.28 -10.26 0.80
CA LYS A 54 5.44 -10.01 -0.05
C LYS A 54 5.04 -9.10 -1.19
N CYS A 55 5.92 -8.17 -1.54
CA CYS A 55 5.80 -7.41 -2.78
C CYS A 55 6.93 -7.82 -3.71
N HIS A 56 6.57 -8.09 -4.97
CA HIS A 56 7.54 -8.24 -6.05
C HIS A 56 7.54 -6.95 -6.85
N THR A 57 8.70 -6.31 -6.92
CA THR A 57 8.93 -5.14 -7.79
C THR A 57 10.06 -5.47 -8.74
N GLN A 58 9.83 -5.35 -10.04
CA GLN A 58 10.90 -5.55 -11.02
C GLN A 58 11.59 -4.23 -11.34
N PHE A 59 12.92 -4.23 -11.21
CA PHE A 59 13.74 -3.16 -11.78
C PHE A 59 14.03 -3.51 -13.24
N PRO A 60 13.97 -2.56 -14.18
CA PRO A 60 14.34 -2.82 -15.56
C PRO A 60 15.80 -3.29 -15.61
N SER A 61 16.00 -4.55 -15.99
CA SER A 61 17.34 -5.11 -16.19
C SER A 61 17.85 -4.67 -17.57
N PRO A 62 19.05 -4.06 -17.66
CA PRO A 62 19.61 -3.63 -18.95
C PRO A 62 20.04 -4.80 -19.86
N ILE A 63 20.03 -6.05 -19.38
CA ILE A 63 20.59 -7.22 -20.07
C ILE A 63 19.50 -8.25 -20.47
N ARG A 64 18.27 -8.15 -19.93
CA ARG A 64 17.22 -9.15 -20.15
C ARG A 64 16.16 -8.67 -21.14
N SER A 65 16.18 -9.29 -22.32
CA SER A 65 15.09 -9.28 -23.26
C SER A 65 13.86 -10.00 -22.68
N LEU A 66 12.80 -9.22 -22.47
CA LEU A 66 11.38 -9.59 -22.55
C LEU A 66 10.87 -10.69 -21.61
N THR A 67 10.56 -10.33 -20.38
CA THR A 67 9.19 -10.40 -19.83
C THR A 67 9.13 -9.44 -18.62
N GLU A 68 8.58 -8.24 -18.81
CA GLU A 68 8.24 -7.38 -17.67
C GLU A 68 7.11 -8.10 -16.92
N GLN A 69 7.41 -8.69 -15.76
CA GLN A 69 6.33 -9.12 -14.88
C GLN A 69 5.79 -7.89 -14.15
N PRO A 70 4.46 -7.73 -14.05
CA PRO A 70 3.89 -6.62 -13.32
C PRO A 70 4.30 -6.68 -11.86
N ASP A 71 4.41 -5.51 -11.23
CA ASP A 71 4.56 -5.43 -9.79
C ASP A 71 3.35 -6.10 -9.13
N GLU A 72 3.56 -6.90 -8.08
CA GLU A 72 2.49 -7.67 -7.44
C GLU A 72 2.65 -7.67 -5.91
N LEU A 73 1.51 -7.66 -5.22
CA LEU A 73 1.43 -7.91 -3.77
C LEU A 73 0.84 -9.31 -3.53
N TYR A 74 1.60 -10.14 -2.85
CA TYR A 74 1.23 -11.48 -2.42
C TYR A 74 0.80 -11.47 -0.95
N ILE A 75 -0.38 -12.00 -0.69
CA ILE A 75 -0.95 -12.20 0.65
C ILE A 75 -1.17 -13.70 0.83
N ARG A 76 -0.39 -14.32 1.71
CA ARG A 76 -0.51 -15.75 2.03
C ARG A 76 -1.26 -15.93 3.35
N TYR A 77 -2.23 -16.84 3.33
CA TYR A 77 -3.02 -17.25 4.48
C TYR A 77 -2.54 -18.59 5.05
N ILE A 78 -3.02 -18.93 6.24
CA ILE A 78 -2.54 -20.10 7.00
C ILE A 78 -2.77 -21.41 6.24
N SER A 79 -3.89 -21.57 5.51
CA SER A 79 -4.18 -22.75 4.68
C SER A 79 -3.48 -22.75 3.32
N SER A 80 -2.37 -22.01 3.18
CA SER A 80 -1.61 -21.85 1.92
C SER A 80 -2.39 -21.19 0.77
N ILE A 81 -3.54 -20.58 1.06
CA ILE A 81 -4.26 -19.75 0.10
C ILE A 81 -3.42 -18.50 -0.20
N LEU A 82 -3.31 -18.18 -1.48
CA LEU A 82 -2.55 -17.02 -1.96
C LEU A 82 -3.50 -16.07 -2.69
N VAL A 83 -3.58 -14.84 -2.20
CA VAL A 83 -4.21 -13.73 -2.89
C VAL A 83 -3.11 -12.88 -3.53
N VAL A 84 -3.28 -12.56 -4.80
CA VAL A 84 -2.37 -11.70 -5.57
C VAL A 84 -3.12 -10.44 -5.95
N ILE A 85 -2.52 -9.29 -5.67
CA ILE A 85 -3.06 -7.97 -6.03
C ILE A 85 -2.09 -7.34 -7.03
N ASP A 86 -2.64 -6.88 -8.15
CA ASP A 86 -1.93 -6.11 -9.17
C ASP A 86 -1.37 -4.80 -8.56
N GLY A 87 -0.07 -4.57 -8.78
CA GLY A 87 0.68 -3.46 -8.21
C GLY A 87 0.28 -2.10 -8.77
N LEU A 88 -0.11 -2.03 -10.05
CA LEU A 88 -0.58 -0.78 -10.65
C LEU A 88 -1.88 -0.32 -10.00
N SER A 89 -2.84 -1.22 -9.89
CA SER A 89 -4.14 -0.98 -9.24
C SER A 89 -3.97 -0.60 -7.77
N LEU A 90 -3.09 -1.31 -7.05
CA LEU A 90 -2.76 -1.01 -5.66
C LEU A 90 -2.14 0.39 -5.52
N TYR A 91 -1.18 0.74 -6.37
CA TYR A 91 -0.53 2.05 -6.34
C TYR A 91 -1.52 3.19 -6.57
N GLN A 92 -2.41 3.05 -7.56
CA GLN A 92 -3.47 4.02 -7.84
C GLN A 92 -4.42 4.20 -6.65
N LEU A 93 -4.84 3.09 -6.04
CA LEU A 93 -5.67 3.10 -4.83
C LEU A 93 -4.99 3.87 -3.69
N LEU A 94 -3.72 3.57 -3.42
CA LEU A 94 -2.96 4.21 -2.34
C LEU A 94 -2.81 5.72 -2.55
N LYS A 95 -2.55 6.17 -3.80
CA LYS A 95 -2.49 7.60 -4.15
C LYS A 95 -3.82 8.29 -3.87
N VAL A 96 -4.93 7.72 -4.35
CA VAL A 96 -6.28 8.30 -4.16
C VAL A 96 -6.64 8.38 -2.68
N CYS A 97 -6.42 7.30 -1.92
CA CYS A 97 -6.70 7.28 -0.49
C CYS A 97 -5.85 8.30 0.29
N ARG A 98 -4.54 8.40 0.00
CA ARG A 98 -3.66 9.34 0.70
C ARG A 98 -4.05 10.79 0.41
N ASP A 99 -4.32 11.13 -0.84
CA ASP A 99 -4.78 12.47 -1.23
C ASP A 99 -6.10 12.82 -0.53
N HIS A 100 -7.02 11.86 -0.43
CA HIS A 100 -8.29 12.06 0.26
C HIS A 100 -8.10 12.37 1.75
N VAL A 101 -7.23 11.64 2.44
CA VAL A 101 -6.99 11.87 3.87
C VAL A 101 -6.22 13.16 4.13
N LEU A 102 -5.23 13.51 3.28
CA LEU A 102 -4.53 14.79 3.37
C LEU A 102 -5.49 15.98 3.21
N LYS A 103 -6.35 15.94 2.17
CA LYS A 103 -7.38 16.97 1.96
C LYS A 103 -8.36 17.06 3.12
N SER A 104 -8.77 15.93 3.69
CA SER A 104 -9.69 15.89 4.83
C SER A 104 -9.05 16.45 6.11
N SER A 105 -7.77 16.20 6.31
CA SER A 105 -7.00 16.73 7.45
C SER A 105 -6.79 18.25 7.31
N MET A 106 -6.50 18.74 6.10
CA MET A 106 -6.38 20.17 5.81
C MET A 106 -7.70 20.93 6.00
N LYS A 107 -8.85 20.32 5.62
CA LYS A 107 -10.18 20.89 5.89
C LYS A 107 -10.44 21.01 7.39
N ARG A 108 -10.05 20.01 8.18
CA ARG A 108 -10.21 20.02 9.64
C ARG A 108 -9.37 21.12 10.31
N ASN A 109 -8.15 21.36 9.83
CA ASN A 109 -7.29 22.42 10.36
C ASN A 109 -7.83 23.84 10.11
N ARG A 110 -8.61 24.07 9.04
CA ARG A 110 -9.25 25.38 8.79
C ARG A 110 -10.40 25.69 9.76
N SER A 111 -10.97 24.68 10.41
CA SER A 111 -12.03 24.86 11.42
C SER A 111 -11.47 25.15 12.83
N VAL A 112 -10.17 24.95 13.05
CA VAL A 112 -9.53 25.19 14.36
C VAL A 112 -8.87 26.57 14.44
N SER A 113 -8.81 27.33 13.34
CA SER A 113 -8.20 28.67 13.30
C SER A 113 -9.16 29.83 13.59
N VAL A 114 -10.33 29.56 14.21
CA VAL A 114 -11.27 30.61 14.65
C VAL A 114 -11.68 30.40 16.10
N LEU A 115 -10.70 30.25 16.98
CA LEU A 115 -10.88 30.42 18.43
C LEU A 115 -9.61 31.08 18.99
N PHE A 116 -9.53 32.40 18.83
CA PHE A 116 -8.83 33.31 19.73
C PHE A 116 -9.75 34.51 19.96
#